data_AF-A0A0N1HEX1-F1
#
_entry.id   AF-A0A0N1HEX1-F1
#
_cell.length_a   1.000
_cell.length_b   1.000
_cell.length_c   1.000
_cell.angle_alpha   90.00
_cell.angle_beta   90.00
_cell.angle_gamma   90.00
#
_symmetry.space_group_name_H-M   'P 1'
#
loop_
_entity.id
_entity.type
_entity.pdbx_description
1 polymer ?
#
loop_
_entity_poly.entity_id
_entity_poly.type
_entity_poly.pdbx_seq_one_letter_code
_entity_poly.pdbx_strand_id
1 'polypeptide(L)'
;MAQDRWDFAIIVASPARPTVLVIEAGGDNADIDGRVDGFKYVQQANPDKNWQDTTVPQKHLNGRTLSLARGRGLGGGSAINFSSWVIGPRDDYDHIAKLVQDDGWKWDKVKTRYKQLEKYHPTGIYKHRLKARCEDHGYEGDLQVGFPETVEAELYDLVDAAVDAGIPICADQNSGEPIGIAISASTARKGRRVMASDLLEPKPENLTIWTKTTVSQIIFDGSRANGVLLSDGREIFVRKEVILCAGPLADPKILMHSGIGPKETMQRFQIPVVQLNENVGQHLNDHQLAVFSWARSDTSSERLAWFRDSQRRAAARKQWEEEDGTGPLAHVGTSIALAYPKLDRIIESDEFAALDKETQALLKLETVPHWEFALGVPSLEYHFDPANASTMLSIFTFLLNEQSKGSVTIRSADPNDAVVVDCNFFSHPFDRRMAIEVTRDLLGLVRSPGFAKDTVGDIAVPRSESDEDVLDFWRSHSFSGSHMMGTCTMGIAEKSAVVDKDFRVFGVEKLRVCSTSVLPLLPNCHLQSTSYLVGLMLSDKLISHHSLGQA
;
A
#
# COMPACT_ATOMS: atom_id res chain seq x y z
N MET A 1 -1.91 -34.29 5.76
CA MET A 1 -3.19 -33.54 5.76
C MET A 1 -2.82 -32.09 6.06
N ALA A 2 -2.16 -31.34 5.16
CA ALA A 2 -2.53 -30.85 3.82
C ALA A 2 -3.51 -29.66 3.88
N GLN A 3 -2.98 -28.50 4.24
CA GLN A 3 -3.53 -27.12 4.16
C GLN A 3 -2.40 -26.27 4.76
N ASP A 4 -1.61 -25.51 3.99
CA ASP A 4 -1.80 -24.06 3.78
C ASP A 4 -0.66 -23.56 2.86
N ARG A 5 -0.94 -22.94 1.70
CA ARG A 5 0.05 -22.28 0.80
C ARG A 5 -0.64 -21.28 -0.11
N TRP A 6 -0.13 -20.06 -0.32
CA TRP A 6 -0.81 -18.76 -0.56
C TRP A 6 -1.29 -18.33 -1.97
N ASP A 7 -2.37 -17.53 -2.04
CA ASP A 7 -3.12 -16.93 -3.16
C ASP A 7 -3.24 -17.76 -4.45
N PHE A 8 -2.44 -17.47 -5.48
CA PHE A 8 -2.39 -18.31 -6.68
C PHE A 8 -1.70 -19.65 -6.42
N ALA A 9 -0.69 -19.70 -5.54
CA ALA A 9 -0.11 -20.95 -5.09
C ALA A 9 -1.13 -21.79 -4.29
N ILE A 10 -2.12 -21.22 -3.57
CA ILE A 10 -3.25 -21.98 -2.97
C ILE A 10 -3.98 -22.72 -4.07
N ILE A 11 -4.42 -21.96 -5.08
CA ILE A 11 -5.26 -22.48 -6.14
C ILE A 11 -4.49 -23.54 -6.93
N VAL A 12 -3.25 -23.25 -7.29
CA VAL A 12 -2.37 -24.14 -8.06
C VAL A 12 -1.96 -25.38 -7.25
N ALA A 13 -1.74 -25.25 -5.94
CA ALA A 13 -1.39 -26.36 -5.06
C ALA A 13 -2.61 -27.14 -4.52
N SER A 14 -3.84 -26.70 -4.86
CA SER A 14 -5.06 -27.41 -4.46
C SER A 14 -5.08 -28.85 -4.99
N PRO A 15 -5.79 -29.79 -4.32
CA PRO A 15 -5.92 -31.17 -4.77
C PRO A 15 -6.34 -31.34 -6.24
N ALA A 16 -7.23 -30.47 -6.74
CA ALA A 16 -7.69 -30.50 -8.13
C ALA A 16 -6.62 -30.06 -9.16
N ARG A 17 -5.49 -29.48 -8.71
CA ARG A 17 -4.34 -29.04 -9.53
C ARG A 17 -4.75 -28.29 -10.82
N PRO A 18 -5.51 -27.19 -10.75
CA PRO A 18 -5.90 -26.42 -11.93
C PRO A 18 -4.67 -25.84 -12.64
N THR A 19 -4.75 -25.74 -13.97
CA THR A 19 -3.73 -25.05 -14.77
C THR A 19 -3.97 -23.54 -14.75
N VAL A 20 -2.97 -22.77 -14.33
CA VAL A 20 -3.06 -21.31 -14.21
C VAL A 20 -2.02 -20.63 -15.10
N LEU A 21 -2.44 -19.57 -15.79
CA LEU A 21 -1.58 -18.66 -16.52
C LEU A 21 -1.62 -17.29 -15.85
N VAL A 22 -0.46 -16.79 -15.42
CA VAL A 22 -0.27 -15.41 -14.96
C VAL A 22 0.35 -14.60 -16.08
N ILE A 23 -0.21 -13.43 -16.37
CA ILE A 23 0.27 -12.50 -17.39
C ILE A 23 0.65 -11.19 -16.70
N GLU A 24 1.91 -10.79 -16.80
CA GLU A 24 2.49 -9.60 -16.19
C GLU A 24 3.12 -8.70 -17.26
N ALA A 25 2.76 -7.42 -17.23
CA ALA A 25 3.21 -6.43 -18.21
C ALA A 25 4.70 -6.05 -18.05
N GLY A 26 5.22 -6.06 -16.83
CA GLY A 26 6.61 -5.76 -16.52
C GLY A 26 7.54 -6.98 -16.55
N GLY A 27 8.77 -6.77 -16.06
CA GLY A 27 9.80 -7.81 -16.01
C GLY A 27 9.60 -8.84 -14.89
N ASP A 28 10.55 -9.76 -14.78
CA ASP A 28 10.60 -10.77 -13.72
C ASP A 28 11.10 -10.24 -12.37
N ASN A 29 11.66 -9.02 -12.34
CA ASN A 29 12.30 -8.41 -11.18
C ASN A 29 13.37 -9.31 -10.55
N ALA A 30 14.13 -10.04 -11.40
CA ALA A 30 15.22 -10.92 -10.97
C ALA A 30 16.49 -10.19 -10.53
N ASP A 31 16.60 -8.89 -10.82
CA ASP A 31 17.73 -8.06 -10.44
C ASP A 31 17.93 -7.99 -8.91
N ILE A 32 19.18 -8.23 -8.49
CA ILE A 32 19.56 -8.31 -7.09
C ILE A 32 19.55 -6.96 -6.38
N ASP A 33 19.77 -5.86 -7.11
CA ASP A 33 19.80 -4.52 -6.52
C ASP A 33 18.42 -4.13 -5.98
N GLY A 34 17.35 -4.57 -6.65
CA GLY A 34 15.97 -4.44 -6.16
C GLY A 34 15.66 -5.27 -4.90
N ARG A 35 16.55 -6.19 -4.52
CA ARG A 35 16.39 -7.05 -3.34
C ARG A 35 17.11 -6.52 -2.11
N VAL A 36 18.05 -5.59 -2.25
CA VAL A 36 18.78 -5.03 -1.10
C VAL A 36 17.84 -4.14 -0.28
N ASP A 37 17.52 -4.52 0.96
CA ASP A 37 16.53 -3.80 1.76
C ASP A 37 16.99 -2.37 2.11
N GLY A 38 18.30 -2.15 2.31
CA GLY A 38 18.89 -0.81 2.47
C GLY A 38 18.69 0.13 1.27
N PHE A 39 18.25 -0.38 0.11
CA PHE A 39 17.92 0.41 -1.08
C PHE A 39 16.41 0.50 -1.34
N LYS A 40 15.56 0.19 -0.36
CA LYS A 40 14.10 0.19 -0.55
C LYS A 40 13.49 1.52 -0.99
N TYR A 41 14.02 2.66 -0.54
CA TYR A 41 13.45 3.98 -0.85
C TYR A 41 13.73 4.48 -2.27
N VAL A 42 14.69 3.87 -2.98
CA VAL A 42 15.03 4.27 -4.34
C VAL A 42 14.37 3.40 -5.42
N GLN A 43 13.73 2.29 -5.03
CA GLN A 43 13.16 1.36 -6.01
C GLN A 43 12.01 1.97 -6.80
N GLN A 44 11.18 2.80 -6.16
CA GLN A 44 10.11 3.53 -6.84
C GLN A 44 10.61 4.53 -7.89
N ALA A 45 11.87 4.99 -7.80
CA ALA A 45 12.47 5.89 -8.79
C ALA A 45 12.98 5.15 -10.03
N ASN A 46 12.96 3.81 -10.03
CA ASN A 46 13.39 3.01 -11.18
C ASN A 46 12.30 3.00 -12.27
N PRO A 47 12.54 3.62 -13.45
CA PRO A 47 11.54 3.74 -14.51
C PRO A 47 11.17 2.41 -15.16
N ASP A 48 12.02 1.38 -15.06
CA ASP A 48 11.75 0.05 -15.64
C ASP A 48 10.82 -0.78 -14.75
N LYS A 49 10.83 -0.50 -13.43
CA LYS A 49 10.05 -1.20 -12.40
C LYS A 49 8.83 -0.41 -11.93
N ASN A 50 8.61 0.81 -12.42
CA ASN A 50 7.49 1.67 -12.08
C ASN A 50 6.74 2.09 -13.36
N TRP A 51 5.41 2.12 -13.32
CA TRP A 51 4.58 2.54 -14.46
C TRP A 51 4.68 4.02 -14.81
N GLN A 52 5.17 4.86 -13.88
CA GLN A 52 5.28 6.31 -14.06
C GLN A 52 3.93 6.98 -14.37
N ASP A 53 2.85 6.41 -13.82
CA ASP A 53 1.52 7.00 -13.93
C ASP A 53 1.50 8.38 -13.23
N THR A 54 0.71 9.29 -13.78
CA THR A 54 0.52 10.62 -13.20
C THR A 54 -0.96 10.99 -13.16
N THR A 55 -1.32 11.88 -12.23
CA THR A 55 -2.67 12.43 -12.19
C THR A 55 -2.90 13.46 -13.29
N VAL A 56 -4.16 13.80 -13.55
CA VAL A 56 -4.50 15.09 -14.14
C VAL A 56 -4.08 16.23 -13.21
N PRO A 57 -3.96 17.48 -13.70
CA PRO A 57 -3.77 18.64 -12.83
C PRO A 57 -4.80 18.67 -11.70
N GLN A 58 -4.34 18.61 -10.47
CA GLN A 58 -5.19 18.48 -9.29
C GLN A 58 -5.79 19.83 -8.94
N LYS A 59 -7.12 19.95 -9.11
CA LYS A 59 -7.88 21.21 -8.91
C LYS A 59 -7.62 21.87 -7.57
N HIS A 60 -7.51 21.06 -6.52
CA HIS A 60 -7.39 21.54 -5.14
C HIS A 60 -5.94 21.58 -4.63
N LEU A 61 -4.95 21.24 -5.47
CA LEU A 61 -3.51 21.26 -5.15
C LEU A 61 -2.74 22.19 -6.12
N ASN A 62 -3.29 23.38 -6.37
CA ASN A 62 -2.68 24.42 -7.21
C ASN A 62 -2.33 23.95 -8.64
N GLY A 63 -3.11 23.03 -9.20
CA GLY A 63 -2.90 22.50 -10.54
C GLY A 63 -1.68 21.58 -10.68
N ARG A 64 -1.08 21.12 -9.57
CA ARG A 64 0.03 20.16 -9.61
C ARG A 64 -0.43 18.83 -10.21
N THR A 65 0.47 18.22 -10.96
CA THR A 65 0.37 16.81 -11.37
C THR A 65 1.18 15.98 -10.38
N LEU A 66 0.58 14.91 -9.85
CA LEU A 66 1.23 14.02 -8.90
C LEU A 66 1.76 12.77 -9.61
N SER A 67 2.95 12.32 -9.21
CA SER A 67 3.46 10.99 -9.59
C SER A 67 2.78 9.91 -8.74
N LEU A 68 2.38 8.81 -9.36
CA LEU A 68 1.71 7.69 -8.73
C LEU A 68 2.61 6.44 -8.84
N ALA A 69 3.23 6.05 -7.72
CA ALA A 69 4.10 4.88 -7.75
C ALA A 69 3.28 3.61 -7.89
N ARG A 70 3.56 2.84 -8.94
CA ARG A 70 2.92 1.55 -9.20
C ARG A 70 3.93 0.59 -9.78
N GLY A 71 4.12 -0.55 -9.11
CA GLY A 71 5.09 -1.56 -9.55
C GLY A 71 4.72 -2.14 -10.91
N ARG A 72 5.73 -2.28 -11.78
CA ARG A 72 5.65 -2.86 -13.12
C ARG A 72 6.58 -4.07 -13.20
N GLY A 73 6.01 -5.27 -13.06
CA GLY A 73 6.75 -6.53 -13.03
C GLY A 73 6.27 -7.45 -11.92
N LEU A 74 6.83 -8.67 -11.89
CA LEU A 74 6.46 -9.67 -10.88
C LEU A 74 6.64 -9.12 -9.46
N GLY A 75 5.63 -9.37 -8.63
CA GLY A 75 5.52 -8.81 -7.28
C GLY A 75 4.80 -7.46 -7.21
N GLY A 76 4.61 -6.75 -8.33
CA GLY A 76 3.91 -5.46 -8.36
C GLY A 76 4.48 -4.46 -7.35
N GLY A 77 3.62 -3.86 -6.53
CA GLY A 77 4.02 -2.88 -5.50
C GLY A 77 5.07 -3.41 -4.51
N SER A 78 5.02 -4.70 -4.16
CA SER A 78 5.98 -5.32 -3.23
C SER A 78 7.44 -5.27 -3.72
N ALA A 79 7.64 -5.11 -5.04
CA ALA A 79 8.97 -4.99 -5.63
C ALA A 79 9.59 -3.59 -5.48
N ILE A 80 8.78 -2.55 -5.23
CA ILE A 80 9.25 -1.15 -5.22
C ILE A 80 8.88 -0.34 -3.97
N ASN A 81 8.00 -0.86 -3.11
CA ASN A 81 7.54 -0.15 -1.91
C ASN A 81 8.61 -0.09 -0.79
N PHE A 82 8.27 0.46 0.37
CA PHE A 82 9.22 0.58 1.50
C PHE A 82 9.27 -0.63 2.45
N SER A 83 8.75 -1.78 2.01
CA SER A 83 8.78 -3.07 2.72
C SER A 83 8.07 -3.09 4.09
N SER A 84 7.37 -2.03 4.50
CA SER A 84 6.69 -2.00 5.80
C SER A 84 5.55 -3.02 5.86
N TRP A 85 5.55 -3.85 6.90
CA TRP A 85 4.51 -4.83 7.18
C TRP A 85 3.64 -4.36 8.34
N VAL A 86 2.50 -3.77 7.98
CA VAL A 86 1.54 -3.21 8.94
C VAL A 86 0.14 -3.72 8.60
N ILE A 87 -0.54 -4.30 9.57
CA ILE A 87 -1.93 -4.76 9.50
C ILE A 87 -2.83 -3.66 10.07
N GLY A 88 -3.97 -3.41 9.44
CA GLY A 88 -4.91 -2.38 9.88
C GLY A 88 -5.57 -2.64 11.24
N PRO A 89 -6.27 -1.64 11.80
CA PRO A 89 -7.05 -1.80 13.01
C PRO A 89 -8.16 -2.85 12.88
N ARG A 90 -8.49 -3.53 13.97
CA ARG A 90 -9.59 -4.52 14.01
C ARG A 90 -10.91 -3.92 13.53
N ASP A 91 -11.18 -2.67 13.92
CA ASP A 91 -12.45 -2.00 13.70
C ASP A 91 -12.67 -1.69 12.21
N ASP A 92 -11.60 -1.46 11.43
CA ASP A 92 -11.67 -1.26 9.99
C ASP A 92 -12.13 -2.53 9.26
N TYR A 93 -11.58 -3.68 9.64
CA TYR A 93 -11.93 -4.97 9.03
C TYR A 93 -13.35 -5.40 9.40
N ASP A 94 -13.76 -5.21 10.65
CA ASP A 94 -15.15 -5.44 11.07
C ASP A 94 -16.13 -4.49 10.36
N HIS A 95 -15.71 -3.26 10.08
CA HIS A 95 -16.49 -2.33 9.27
C HIS A 95 -16.59 -2.78 7.80
N ILE A 96 -15.49 -3.24 7.20
CA ILE A 96 -15.52 -3.83 5.85
C ILE A 96 -16.49 -5.02 5.81
N ALA A 97 -16.42 -5.91 6.80
CA ALA A 97 -17.32 -7.07 6.91
C ALA A 97 -18.80 -6.65 6.91
N LYS A 98 -19.13 -5.56 7.62
CA LYS A 98 -20.47 -4.97 7.64
C LYS A 98 -20.86 -4.42 6.26
N LEU A 99 -19.99 -3.66 5.60
CA LEU A 99 -20.25 -3.04 4.30
C LEU A 99 -20.55 -4.07 3.21
N VAL A 100 -19.79 -5.16 3.17
CA VAL A 100 -19.91 -6.20 2.12
C VAL A 100 -20.78 -7.39 2.53
N GLN A 101 -21.23 -7.43 3.78
CA GLN A 101 -22.01 -8.53 4.37
C GLN A 101 -21.31 -9.89 4.23
N ASP A 102 -20.02 -9.93 4.56
CA ASP A 102 -19.21 -11.14 4.58
C ASP A 102 -18.34 -11.22 5.83
N ASP A 103 -18.71 -12.15 6.71
CA ASP A 103 -18.01 -12.46 7.95
C ASP A 103 -16.55 -12.90 7.73
N GLY A 104 -16.17 -13.28 6.51
CA GLY A 104 -14.79 -13.58 6.16
C GLY A 104 -13.82 -12.41 6.40
N TRP A 105 -14.33 -11.17 6.39
CA TRP A 105 -13.58 -9.93 6.68
C TRP A 105 -13.53 -9.57 8.15
N LYS A 106 -14.25 -10.25 9.05
CA LYS A 106 -14.16 -9.97 10.49
C LYS A 106 -12.74 -10.15 11.00
N TRP A 107 -12.35 -9.33 11.97
CA TRP A 107 -10.97 -9.27 12.47
C TRP A 107 -10.41 -10.63 12.87
N ASP A 108 -11.19 -11.50 13.54
CA ASP A 108 -10.73 -12.82 13.97
C ASP A 108 -10.35 -13.73 12.78
N LYS A 109 -11.11 -13.65 11.68
CA LYS A 109 -10.86 -14.40 10.44
C LYS A 109 -9.70 -13.81 9.65
N VAL A 110 -9.61 -12.49 9.59
CA VAL A 110 -8.51 -11.76 8.96
C VAL A 110 -7.19 -12.04 9.69
N LYS A 111 -7.19 -11.99 11.02
CA LYS A 111 -6.01 -12.26 11.84
C LYS A 111 -5.54 -13.69 11.69
N THR A 112 -6.45 -14.66 11.63
CA THR A 112 -6.12 -16.08 11.37
C THR A 112 -5.38 -16.23 10.04
N ARG A 113 -5.87 -15.57 8.99
CA ARG A 113 -5.24 -15.54 7.67
C ARG A 113 -3.84 -14.94 7.71
N TYR A 114 -3.65 -13.79 8.35
CA TYR A 114 -2.31 -13.23 8.52
C TYR A 114 -1.35 -14.18 9.24
N LYS A 115 -1.81 -14.88 10.28
CA LYS A 115 -0.99 -15.90 10.97
C LYS A 115 -0.64 -17.10 10.10
N GLN A 116 -1.43 -17.42 9.08
CA GLN A 116 -1.07 -18.44 8.09
C GLN A 116 -0.08 -17.92 7.03
N LEU A 117 0.02 -16.59 6.85
CA LEU A 117 0.90 -15.93 5.86
C LEU A 117 2.31 -15.90 6.35
N GLU A 118 2.40 -15.48 7.60
CA GLU A 118 3.62 -14.99 8.17
C GLU A 118 4.52 -16.18 8.52
N LYS A 119 5.78 -16.00 8.13
CA LYS A 119 6.92 -16.57 8.81
C LYS A 119 7.58 -15.45 9.57
N TYR A 120 7.10 -15.20 10.79
CA TYR A 120 7.58 -14.14 11.62
C TYR A 120 8.93 -14.51 12.25
N HIS A 121 9.91 -13.60 12.14
CA HIS A 121 11.24 -13.73 12.70
C HIS A 121 11.37 -12.72 13.85
N PRO A 122 11.21 -13.15 15.12
CA PRO A 122 11.40 -12.30 16.29
C PRO A 122 12.90 -12.12 16.55
N THR A 123 13.61 -11.55 15.59
CA THR A 123 15.04 -11.23 15.70
C THR A 123 15.22 -9.85 16.34
N GLY A 124 16.37 -9.62 16.98
CA GLY A 124 16.77 -8.34 17.56
C GLY A 124 16.49 -8.18 19.06
N ILE A 125 17.31 -7.35 19.72
CA ILE A 125 17.12 -6.89 21.09
C ILE A 125 16.78 -5.40 21.00
N TYR A 126 15.49 -5.08 21.18
CA TYR A 126 15.03 -3.70 21.14
C TYR A 126 15.08 -3.07 22.54
N LYS A 127 15.62 -1.87 22.63
CA LYS A 127 15.51 -1.03 23.83
C LYS A 127 14.04 -0.58 23.96
N HIS A 128 13.55 -0.50 25.20
CA HIS A 128 12.14 -0.19 25.52
C HIS A 128 11.12 -1.24 25.01
N ARG A 129 9.85 -1.12 25.41
CA ARG A 129 8.75 -2.09 25.22
C ARG A 129 8.34 -2.33 23.75
N LEU A 130 9.26 -2.15 22.81
CA LEU A 130 9.12 -2.24 21.36
C LEU A 130 9.38 -3.68 20.86
N LYS A 131 8.79 -4.67 21.54
CA LYS A 131 8.81 -6.06 21.11
C LYS A 131 7.40 -6.44 20.71
N ALA A 132 7.25 -6.90 19.47
CA ALA A 132 5.99 -7.50 18.99
C ALA A 132 5.45 -8.55 19.94
N ARG A 133 4.13 -8.65 20.00
CA ARG A 133 3.41 -9.69 20.73
C ARG A 133 3.48 -10.96 19.90
N CYS A 134 4.35 -11.88 20.29
CA CYS A 134 4.59 -13.12 19.53
C CYS A 134 3.29 -13.89 19.23
N GLU A 135 2.30 -13.84 20.12
CA GLU A 135 0.98 -14.46 19.96
C GLU A 135 0.17 -13.91 18.77
N ASP A 136 0.45 -12.68 18.35
CA ASP A 136 -0.21 -12.01 17.23
C ASP A 136 0.37 -12.44 15.88
N HIS A 137 1.44 -13.22 15.83
CA HIS A 137 2.14 -13.55 14.59
C HIS A 137 2.05 -15.01 14.17
N GLY A 138 2.23 -15.22 12.85
CA GLY A 138 2.41 -16.52 12.24
C GLY A 138 3.88 -16.94 12.16
N TYR A 139 4.16 -18.24 12.24
CA TYR A 139 5.55 -18.76 12.21
C TYR A 139 5.80 -19.82 11.14
N GLU A 140 4.74 -20.28 10.48
CA GLU A 140 4.78 -21.43 9.59
C GLU A 140 4.51 -21.07 8.12
N GLY A 141 4.10 -19.83 7.85
CA GLY A 141 3.82 -19.37 6.49
C GLY A 141 5.07 -19.19 5.64
N ASP A 142 4.88 -18.66 4.44
CA ASP A 142 5.96 -18.49 3.44
C ASP A 142 6.48 -17.04 3.37
N LEU A 143 5.65 -16.06 3.77
CA LEU A 143 6.06 -14.65 3.75
C LEU A 143 6.99 -14.37 4.92
N GLN A 144 8.24 -14.07 4.61
CA GLN A 144 9.19 -13.69 5.65
C GLN A 144 8.85 -12.29 6.16
N VAL A 145 8.50 -12.21 7.43
CA VAL A 145 8.18 -10.96 8.12
C VAL A 145 9.08 -10.87 9.34
N GLY A 146 9.60 -9.70 9.63
CA GLY A 146 10.36 -9.52 10.85
C GLY A 146 10.86 -8.11 11.02
N PHE A 147 11.43 -7.89 12.18
CA PHE A 147 12.20 -6.70 12.44
C PHE A 147 13.66 -6.89 11.99
N PRO A 148 14.34 -5.79 11.62
CA PRO A 148 15.76 -5.85 11.33
C PRO A 148 16.53 -6.26 12.59
N GLU A 149 17.51 -7.14 12.43
CA GLU A 149 18.30 -7.66 13.56
C GLU A 149 18.99 -6.55 14.38
N THR A 150 19.32 -5.44 13.72
CA THR A 150 19.86 -4.23 14.32
C THR A 150 19.03 -3.03 13.87
N VAL A 151 18.74 -2.13 14.82
CA VAL A 151 18.07 -0.85 14.56
C VAL A 151 19.07 0.28 14.79
N GLU A 152 19.02 1.29 13.93
CA GLU A 152 19.85 2.49 14.05
C GLU A 152 19.58 3.21 15.39
N ALA A 153 20.65 3.61 16.09
CA ALA A 153 20.55 4.24 17.40
C ALA A 153 19.62 5.48 17.42
N GLU A 154 19.70 6.30 16.37
CA GLU A 154 18.85 7.48 16.19
C GLU A 154 17.36 7.15 16.26
N LEU A 155 16.93 5.99 15.74
CA LEU A 155 15.50 5.65 15.77
C LEU A 155 15.00 5.47 17.20
N TYR A 156 15.82 4.91 18.11
CA TYR A 156 15.45 4.82 19.52
C TYR A 156 15.30 6.21 20.15
N ASP A 157 16.22 7.13 19.86
CA ASP A 157 16.18 8.48 20.40
C ASP A 157 14.94 9.25 19.90
N LEU A 158 14.56 9.05 18.64
CA LEU A 158 13.34 9.64 18.05
C LEU A 158 12.06 9.04 18.66
N VAL A 159 12.03 7.73 18.91
CA VAL A 159 10.89 7.07 19.58
C VAL A 159 10.80 7.52 21.04
N ASP A 160 11.90 7.56 21.77
CA ASP A 160 11.96 8.06 23.14
C ASP A 160 11.45 9.51 23.21
N ALA A 161 11.88 10.37 22.27
CA ALA A 161 11.40 11.75 22.16
C ALA A 161 9.88 11.85 21.87
N ALA A 162 9.33 10.95 21.06
CA ALA A 162 7.88 10.91 20.81
C ALA A 162 7.10 10.45 22.04
N VAL A 163 7.62 9.47 22.78
CA VAL A 163 7.02 8.98 24.03
C VAL A 163 7.05 10.05 25.11
N ASP A 164 8.17 10.74 25.27
CA ASP A 164 8.31 11.87 26.21
C ASP A 164 7.38 13.05 25.85
N ALA A 165 7.03 13.18 24.57
CA ALA A 165 6.04 14.15 24.08
C ALA A 165 4.57 13.68 24.24
N GLY A 166 4.35 12.50 24.81
CA GLY A 166 3.02 11.97 25.13
C GLY A 166 2.44 10.98 24.12
N ILE A 167 3.18 10.57 23.08
CA ILE A 167 2.73 9.52 22.17
C ILE A 167 2.84 8.16 22.90
N PRO A 168 1.74 7.40 23.08
CA PRO A 168 1.81 6.13 23.80
C PRO A 168 2.61 5.10 23.00
N ILE A 169 3.26 4.17 23.70
CA ILE A 169 3.90 3.03 23.06
C ILE A 169 2.82 2.03 22.62
N CYS A 170 2.83 1.68 21.33
CA CYS A 170 2.10 0.53 20.82
C CYS A 170 3.00 -0.72 20.99
N ALA A 171 2.50 -1.74 21.67
CA ALA A 171 3.28 -2.97 21.88
C ALA A 171 3.51 -3.71 20.56
N ASP A 172 2.48 -3.74 19.71
CA ASP A 172 2.53 -4.36 18.40
C ASP A 172 1.45 -3.75 17.50
N GLN A 173 1.89 -3.09 16.42
CA GLN A 173 1.00 -2.46 15.45
C GLN A 173 0.12 -3.47 14.71
N ASN A 174 0.57 -4.71 14.64
CA ASN A 174 -0.13 -5.78 13.93
C ASN A 174 -1.16 -6.49 14.81
N SER A 175 -1.34 -6.10 16.07
CA SER A 175 -2.32 -6.68 17.01
C SER A 175 -3.78 -6.34 16.70
N GLY A 176 -4.01 -5.38 15.79
CA GLY A 176 -5.32 -4.77 15.55
C GLY A 176 -5.61 -3.57 16.45
N GLU A 177 -4.67 -3.20 17.33
CA GLU A 177 -4.73 -2.02 18.21
C GLU A 177 -3.55 -1.07 17.91
N PRO A 178 -3.53 -0.38 16.76
CA PRO A 178 -2.33 0.31 16.29
C PRO A 178 -2.03 1.62 17.03
N ILE A 179 -2.92 2.08 17.92
CA ILE A 179 -2.81 3.38 18.57
C ILE A 179 -1.48 3.52 19.32
N GLY A 180 -0.73 4.57 19.00
CA GLY A 180 0.60 4.84 19.54
C GLY A 180 1.72 4.60 18.54
N ILE A 181 2.96 4.53 19.04
CA ILE A 181 4.18 4.37 18.25
C ILE A 181 4.83 3.00 18.47
N ALA A 182 5.27 2.37 17.38
CA ALA A 182 6.13 1.18 17.42
C ALA A 182 7.11 1.18 16.25
N ILE A 183 8.16 0.37 16.36
CA ILE A 183 9.00 0.03 15.20
C ILE A 183 8.16 -0.82 14.25
N SER A 184 8.22 -0.53 12.95
CA SER A 184 7.49 -1.30 11.93
C SER A 184 8.21 -2.61 11.64
N ALA A 185 7.46 -3.70 11.59
CA ALA A 185 7.95 -4.93 10.95
C ALA A 185 8.14 -4.68 9.45
N SER A 186 8.91 -5.55 8.80
CA SER A 186 9.17 -5.46 7.37
C SER A 186 9.04 -6.81 6.68
N THR A 187 8.69 -6.80 5.40
CA THR A 187 8.81 -7.98 4.51
C THR A 187 10.22 -8.04 3.95
N ALA A 188 11.18 -8.24 4.85
CA ALA A 188 12.58 -8.46 4.54
C ALA A 188 13.17 -9.51 5.48
N ARG A 189 14.16 -10.26 5.00
CA ARG A 189 14.88 -11.26 5.80
C ARG A 189 16.34 -11.27 5.40
N LYS A 190 17.24 -11.25 6.40
CA LYS A 190 18.70 -11.16 6.18
C LYS A 190 19.06 -10.07 5.17
N GLY A 191 18.57 -8.85 5.39
CA GLY A 191 18.81 -7.70 4.49
C GLY A 191 18.27 -7.84 3.06
N ARG A 192 17.43 -8.85 2.78
CA ARG A 192 16.81 -9.10 1.49
C ARG A 192 15.31 -8.85 1.55
N ARG A 193 14.80 -7.96 0.70
CA ARG A 193 13.38 -7.76 0.45
C ARG A 193 12.72 -9.06 -0.01
N VAL A 194 11.55 -9.33 0.55
CA VAL A 194 10.62 -10.38 0.12
C VAL A 194 9.46 -9.75 -0.65
N MET A 195 9.22 -10.27 -1.85
CA MET A 195 8.17 -9.84 -2.78
C MET A 195 7.06 -10.90 -2.83
N ALA A 196 5.88 -10.53 -3.31
CA ALA A 196 4.77 -11.47 -3.52
C ALA A 196 5.13 -12.62 -4.48
N SER A 197 5.98 -12.35 -5.47
CA SER A 197 6.47 -13.37 -6.40
C SER A 197 7.33 -14.45 -5.74
N ASP A 198 7.95 -14.17 -4.61
CA ASP A 198 8.78 -15.16 -3.91
C ASP A 198 7.93 -16.28 -3.30
N LEU A 199 6.65 -16.01 -3.04
CA LEU A 199 5.69 -17.01 -2.56
C LEU A 199 5.32 -18.02 -3.65
N LEU A 200 5.75 -17.81 -4.89
CA LEU A 200 5.57 -18.75 -5.99
C LEU A 200 6.73 -19.74 -6.09
N GLU A 201 7.79 -19.63 -5.29
CA GLU A 201 8.97 -20.50 -5.38
C GLU A 201 8.95 -21.67 -4.38
N PRO A 202 9.25 -22.92 -4.81
CA PRO A 202 9.53 -23.33 -6.19
C PRO A 202 8.27 -23.27 -7.07
N LYS A 203 8.42 -22.73 -8.28
CA LYS A 203 7.30 -22.59 -9.23
C LYS A 203 6.59 -23.93 -9.51
N PRO A 204 5.29 -24.07 -9.19
CA PRO A 204 4.57 -25.30 -9.50
C PRO A 204 4.50 -25.61 -11.01
N GLU A 205 4.42 -26.89 -11.37
CA GLU A 205 4.39 -27.35 -12.76
C GLU A 205 3.13 -26.87 -13.52
N ASN A 206 2.00 -26.76 -12.82
CA ASN A 206 0.71 -26.31 -13.36
C ASN A 206 0.54 -24.77 -13.34
N LEU A 207 1.62 -24.03 -13.08
CA LEU A 207 1.68 -22.57 -13.16
C LEU A 207 2.60 -22.12 -14.32
N THR A 208 2.00 -21.41 -15.28
CA THR A 208 2.72 -20.70 -16.34
C THR A 208 2.72 -19.20 -16.03
N ILE A 209 3.87 -18.55 -16.19
CA ILE A 209 4.02 -17.11 -15.98
C ILE A 209 4.59 -16.50 -17.26
N TRP A 210 3.88 -15.54 -17.83
CA TRP A 210 4.35 -14.71 -18.94
C TRP A 210 4.62 -13.31 -18.42
N THR A 211 5.87 -12.86 -18.52
CA THR A 211 6.27 -11.48 -18.24
C THR A 211 6.37 -10.68 -19.53
N LYS A 212 6.58 -9.36 -19.42
CA LYS A 212 6.67 -8.42 -20.54
C LYS A 212 5.48 -8.53 -21.52
N THR A 213 4.32 -8.89 -20.98
CA THR A 213 3.10 -9.18 -21.76
C THR A 213 1.94 -8.41 -21.16
N THR A 214 1.35 -7.49 -21.94
CA THR A 214 0.29 -6.61 -21.43
C THR A 214 -1.07 -7.10 -21.93
N VAL A 215 -2.03 -7.25 -21.01
CA VAL A 215 -3.43 -7.48 -21.34
C VAL A 215 -4.09 -6.14 -21.66
N SER A 216 -4.78 -6.05 -22.79
CA SER A 216 -5.53 -4.86 -23.20
C SER A 216 -7.01 -4.96 -22.84
N GLN A 217 -7.63 -6.11 -23.11
CA GLN A 217 -9.08 -6.30 -23.01
C GLN A 217 -9.43 -7.74 -22.59
N ILE A 218 -10.65 -7.92 -22.08
CA ILE A 218 -11.33 -9.20 -21.90
C ILE A 218 -12.11 -9.54 -23.17
N ILE A 219 -12.03 -10.80 -23.61
CA ILE A 219 -12.80 -11.31 -24.73
C ILE A 219 -14.10 -11.92 -24.19
N PHE A 220 -15.23 -11.49 -24.74
CA PHE A 220 -16.57 -11.94 -24.34
C PHE A 220 -17.28 -12.76 -25.43
N ASP A 221 -18.04 -13.76 -24.98
CA ASP A 221 -19.10 -14.41 -25.74
C ASP A 221 -20.44 -14.08 -25.05
N GLY A 222 -21.19 -13.13 -25.59
CA GLY A 222 -22.31 -12.50 -24.88
C GLY A 222 -21.83 -11.80 -23.60
N SER A 223 -22.38 -12.18 -22.44
CA SER A 223 -21.96 -11.67 -21.13
C SER A 223 -20.88 -12.53 -20.45
N ARG A 224 -20.37 -13.57 -21.12
CA ARG A 224 -19.43 -14.53 -20.55
C ARG A 224 -18.00 -14.23 -20.95
N ALA A 225 -17.13 -14.00 -19.97
CA ALA A 225 -15.69 -13.86 -20.21
C ALA A 225 -15.10 -15.20 -20.68
N ASN A 226 -14.44 -15.17 -21.85
CA ASN A 226 -13.91 -16.35 -22.53
C ASN A 226 -12.38 -16.30 -22.70
N GLY A 227 -11.75 -15.14 -22.48
CA GLY A 227 -10.32 -14.97 -22.68
C GLY A 227 -9.86 -13.55 -22.47
N VAL A 228 -8.61 -13.28 -22.87
CA VAL A 228 -8.00 -11.95 -22.87
C VAL A 228 -7.36 -11.68 -24.23
N LEU A 229 -7.44 -10.41 -24.65
CA LEU A 229 -6.67 -9.87 -25.76
C LEU A 229 -5.41 -9.20 -25.21
N LEU A 230 -4.28 -9.49 -25.82
CA LEU A 230 -2.99 -8.88 -25.50
C LEU A 230 -2.79 -7.60 -26.32
N SER A 231 -1.95 -6.70 -25.82
CA SER A 231 -1.61 -5.44 -26.51
C SER A 231 -0.95 -5.65 -27.88
N ASP A 232 -0.37 -6.82 -28.12
CA ASP A 232 0.23 -7.22 -29.40
C ASP A 232 -0.75 -7.92 -30.36
N GLY A 233 -2.03 -7.99 -29.99
CA GLY A 233 -3.11 -8.58 -30.80
C GLY A 233 -3.30 -10.09 -30.63
N ARG A 234 -2.48 -10.77 -29.82
CA ARG A 234 -2.70 -12.21 -29.53
C ARG A 234 -3.91 -12.40 -28.62
N GLU A 235 -4.71 -13.41 -28.92
CA GLU A 235 -5.85 -13.82 -28.11
C GLU A 235 -5.52 -15.07 -27.29
N ILE A 236 -5.90 -15.06 -26.02
CA ILE A 236 -5.69 -16.19 -25.10
C ILE A 236 -7.04 -16.58 -24.49
N PHE A 237 -7.50 -17.80 -24.77
CA PHE A 237 -8.77 -18.31 -24.26
C PHE A 237 -8.62 -19.11 -22.97
N VAL A 238 -9.59 -18.98 -22.08
CA VAL A 238 -9.61 -19.67 -20.77
C VAL A 238 -10.84 -20.57 -20.64
N ARG A 239 -10.67 -21.72 -19.99
CA ARG A 239 -11.77 -22.69 -19.81
C ARG A 239 -12.70 -22.35 -18.65
N LYS A 240 -12.14 -21.82 -17.56
CA LYS A 240 -12.83 -21.66 -16.28
C LYS A 240 -13.25 -20.21 -16.08
N GLU A 241 -12.32 -19.34 -15.69
CA GLU A 241 -12.62 -17.95 -15.32
C GLU A 241 -11.42 -17.05 -15.65
N VAL A 242 -11.66 -15.75 -15.87
CA VAL A 242 -10.65 -14.69 -15.91
C VAL A 242 -10.66 -13.95 -14.59
N ILE A 243 -9.48 -13.65 -14.05
CA ILE A 243 -9.30 -12.90 -12.79
C ILE A 243 -8.39 -11.71 -13.09
N LEU A 244 -8.90 -10.50 -12.91
CA LEU A 244 -8.12 -9.26 -13.03
C LEU A 244 -7.45 -8.93 -11.69
N CYS A 245 -6.12 -8.86 -11.70
CA CYS A 245 -5.31 -8.46 -10.54
C CYS A 245 -4.35 -7.32 -10.91
N ALA A 246 -4.77 -6.41 -11.80
CA ALA A 246 -3.91 -5.38 -12.39
C ALA A 246 -3.77 -4.13 -11.50
N GLY A 247 -4.58 -4.03 -10.44
CA GLY A 247 -4.51 -2.97 -9.44
C GLY A 247 -5.52 -1.84 -9.68
N PRO A 248 -5.61 -0.89 -8.74
CA PRO A 248 -6.66 0.14 -8.70
C PRO A 248 -6.68 1.05 -9.94
N LEU A 249 -5.57 1.24 -10.64
CA LEU A 249 -5.57 2.07 -11.85
C LEU A 249 -5.87 1.26 -13.12
N ALA A 250 -5.38 0.03 -13.19
CA ALA A 250 -5.43 -0.77 -14.41
C ALA A 250 -6.68 -1.67 -14.50
N ASP A 251 -7.21 -2.18 -13.38
CA ASP A 251 -8.45 -2.96 -13.35
C ASP A 251 -9.62 -2.21 -14.02
N PRO A 252 -9.98 -0.97 -13.62
CA PRO A 252 -11.10 -0.26 -14.24
C PRO A 252 -10.81 0.11 -15.70
N LYS A 253 -9.54 0.39 -16.05
CA LYS A 253 -9.14 0.65 -17.44
C LYS A 253 -9.42 -0.57 -18.32
N ILE A 254 -8.97 -1.76 -17.90
CA ILE A 254 -9.20 -3.00 -18.66
C ILE A 254 -10.71 -3.28 -18.77
N LEU A 255 -11.48 -3.13 -17.68
CA LEU A 255 -12.94 -3.29 -17.72
C LEU A 255 -13.58 -2.34 -18.74
N MET A 256 -13.23 -1.06 -18.72
CA MET A 256 -13.80 -0.06 -19.64
C MET A 256 -13.46 -0.37 -21.10
N HIS A 257 -12.20 -0.70 -21.43
CA HIS A 257 -11.86 -1.10 -22.80
C HIS A 257 -12.54 -2.41 -23.21
N SER A 258 -12.97 -3.24 -22.25
CA SER A 258 -13.69 -4.50 -22.50
C SER A 258 -15.21 -4.33 -22.58
N GLY A 259 -15.72 -3.09 -22.56
CA GLY A 259 -17.15 -2.82 -22.65
C GLY A 259 -17.91 -2.86 -21.32
N ILE A 260 -17.20 -2.81 -20.19
CA ILE A 260 -17.78 -2.74 -18.84
C ILE A 260 -17.43 -1.39 -18.20
N GLY A 261 -18.41 -0.51 -18.06
CA GLY A 261 -18.19 0.76 -17.36
C GLY A 261 -19.28 1.82 -17.54
N PRO A 262 -18.98 3.08 -17.22
CA PRO A 262 -19.95 4.17 -17.24
C PRO A 262 -20.49 4.42 -18.65
N LYS A 263 -21.80 4.66 -18.77
CA LYS A 263 -22.48 4.86 -20.05
C LYS A 263 -21.86 5.98 -20.88
N GLU A 264 -21.54 7.10 -20.24
CA GLU A 264 -20.95 8.26 -20.91
C GLU A 264 -19.57 7.92 -21.52
N THR A 265 -18.74 7.20 -20.77
CA THR A 265 -17.42 6.74 -21.24
C THR A 265 -17.55 5.82 -22.45
N MET A 266 -18.46 4.83 -22.38
CA MET A 266 -18.68 3.90 -23.48
C MET A 266 -19.14 4.63 -24.75
N GLN A 267 -20.06 5.57 -24.61
CA GLN A 267 -20.58 6.37 -25.72
C GLN A 267 -19.51 7.29 -26.33
N ARG A 268 -18.75 7.99 -25.48
CA ARG A 268 -17.72 8.96 -25.90
C ARG A 268 -16.63 8.30 -26.74
N PHE A 269 -16.20 7.09 -26.36
CA PHE A 269 -15.12 6.37 -27.05
C PHE A 269 -15.63 5.26 -27.96
N GLN A 270 -16.95 5.16 -28.16
CA GLN A 270 -17.58 4.18 -29.04
C GLN A 270 -17.18 2.73 -28.70
N ILE A 271 -17.02 2.43 -27.41
CA ILE A 271 -16.70 1.08 -26.95
C ILE A 271 -17.99 0.22 -27.02
N PRO A 272 -17.95 -0.96 -27.65
CA PRO A 272 -19.08 -1.90 -27.62
C PRO A 272 -19.44 -2.27 -26.19
N VAL A 273 -20.71 -2.08 -25.82
CA VAL A 273 -21.18 -2.30 -24.46
C VAL A 273 -21.43 -3.80 -24.22
N VAL A 274 -20.79 -4.33 -23.18
CA VAL A 274 -21.11 -5.63 -22.58
C VAL A 274 -22.02 -5.44 -21.37
N GLN A 275 -21.62 -4.55 -20.45
CA GLN A 275 -22.38 -4.23 -19.25
C GLN A 275 -22.16 -2.78 -18.85
N LEU A 276 -23.24 -2.02 -18.64
CA LEU A 276 -23.12 -0.68 -18.06
C LEU A 276 -22.95 -0.81 -16.55
N ASN A 277 -21.93 -0.15 -16.00
CA ASN A 277 -21.75 -0.03 -14.56
C ASN A 277 -21.08 1.32 -14.25
N GLU A 278 -21.86 2.22 -13.65
CA GLU A 278 -21.43 3.59 -13.35
C GLU A 278 -20.37 3.66 -12.24
N ASN A 279 -20.15 2.58 -11.49
CA ASN A 279 -19.18 2.53 -10.39
C ASN A 279 -17.76 2.16 -10.86
N VAL A 280 -17.58 1.67 -12.09
CA VAL A 280 -16.25 1.32 -12.62
C VAL A 280 -15.40 2.58 -12.76
N GLY A 281 -14.24 2.57 -12.10
CA GLY A 281 -13.32 3.69 -12.04
C GLY A 281 -13.72 4.79 -11.05
N GLN A 282 -14.80 4.64 -10.30
CA GLN A 282 -15.20 5.62 -9.28
C GLN A 282 -14.59 5.28 -7.91
N HIS A 283 -14.78 6.16 -6.93
CA HIS A 283 -14.38 5.90 -5.53
C HIS A 283 -12.87 5.67 -5.31
N LEU A 284 -12.01 6.17 -6.21
CA LEU A 284 -10.56 6.14 -5.98
C LEU A 284 -10.27 6.83 -4.65
N ASN A 285 -9.60 6.13 -3.75
CA ASN A 285 -9.18 6.67 -2.47
C ASN A 285 -7.74 6.25 -2.22
N ASP A 286 -7.01 7.08 -1.49
CA ASP A 286 -5.58 6.94 -1.22
C ASP A 286 -5.24 7.78 0.00
N HIS A 287 -4.18 7.40 0.71
CA HIS A 287 -3.67 8.19 1.82
C HIS A 287 -2.87 9.38 1.27
N GLN A 288 -3.31 10.60 1.55
CA GLN A 288 -2.61 11.82 1.18
C GLN A 288 -1.44 12.04 2.15
N LEU A 289 -0.23 12.13 1.60
CA LEU A 289 1.01 12.24 2.35
C LEU A 289 1.65 13.61 2.12
N ALA A 290 2.19 14.22 3.17
CA ALA A 290 3.18 15.29 3.07
C ALA A 290 4.43 14.95 3.90
N VAL A 291 5.60 15.44 3.47
CA VAL A 291 6.85 15.28 4.22
C VAL A 291 7.22 16.62 4.83
N PHE A 292 7.35 16.62 6.15
CA PHE A 292 7.84 17.77 6.90
C PHE A 292 9.29 17.54 7.28
N SER A 293 10.13 18.55 7.09
CA SER A 293 11.57 18.40 7.29
C SER A 293 12.18 19.55 8.08
N TRP A 294 13.11 19.20 8.97
CA TRP A 294 13.89 20.11 9.79
C TRP A 294 15.37 19.80 9.66
N ALA A 295 16.19 20.84 9.63
CA ALA A 295 17.63 20.70 9.72
C ALA A 295 18.01 20.23 11.13
N ARG A 296 18.99 19.33 11.21
CA ARG A 296 19.45 18.72 12.45
C ARG A 296 20.94 18.96 12.66
N SER A 297 21.39 18.92 13.91
CA SER A 297 22.82 18.86 14.23
C SER A 297 23.46 17.64 13.58
N ASP A 298 24.66 17.79 13.01
CA ASP A 298 25.43 16.67 12.42
C ASP A 298 25.77 15.56 13.44
N THR A 299 25.66 15.86 14.74
CA THR A 299 25.84 14.88 15.81
C THR A 299 24.59 14.06 16.12
N SER A 300 23.44 14.35 15.51
CA SER A 300 22.19 13.66 15.82
C SER A 300 22.03 12.32 15.10
N SER A 301 22.86 12.06 14.07
CA SER A 301 22.76 10.86 13.25
C SER A 301 24.08 10.50 12.59
N GLU A 302 24.45 9.22 12.61
CA GLU A 302 25.59 8.67 11.86
C GLU A 302 25.26 8.42 10.37
N ARG A 303 23.99 8.62 9.98
CA ARG A 303 23.47 8.24 8.68
C ARG A 303 24.11 9.02 7.54
N LEU A 304 24.26 10.34 7.67
CA LEU A 304 24.88 11.15 6.62
C LEU A 304 26.34 10.77 6.39
N ALA A 305 27.10 10.53 7.47
CA ALA A 305 28.48 10.06 7.41
C ALA A 305 28.57 8.71 6.66
N TRP A 306 27.64 7.78 6.93
CA TRP A 306 27.52 6.53 6.19
C TRP A 306 27.31 6.74 4.68
N PHE A 307 26.34 7.57 4.29
CA PHE A 307 26.01 7.76 2.87
C PHE A 307 27.11 8.49 2.08
N ARG A 308 27.87 9.37 2.73
CA ARG A 308 29.03 10.07 2.13
C ARG A 308 30.24 9.15 1.91
N ASP A 309 30.39 8.09 2.69
CA ASP A 309 31.53 7.17 2.58
C ASP A 309 31.30 6.10 1.49
N SER A 310 31.76 6.39 0.27
CA SER A 310 31.64 5.47 -0.85
C SER A 310 32.44 4.18 -0.68
N GLN A 311 33.58 4.21 0.02
CA GLN A 311 34.41 3.03 0.26
C GLN A 311 33.72 2.08 1.24
N ARG A 312 33.18 2.61 2.34
CA ARG A 312 32.44 1.84 3.33
C ARG A 312 31.18 1.21 2.73
N ARG A 313 30.46 1.94 1.86
CA ARG A 313 29.31 1.39 1.12
C ARG A 313 29.71 0.29 0.14
N ALA A 314 30.82 0.44 -0.59
CA ALA A 314 31.31 -0.59 -1.48
C ALA A 314 31.73 -1.86 -0.71
N ALA A 315 32.40 -1.72 0.44
CA ALA A 315 32.75 -2.83 1.31
C ALA A 315 31.52 -3.55 1.87
N ALA A 316 30.50 -2.80 2.29
CA ALA A 316 29.25 -3.40 2.77
C ALA A 316 28.44 -4.08 1.67
N ARG A 317 28.49 -3.57 0.44
CA ARG A 317 27.94 -4.26 -0.72
C ARG A 317 28.61 -5.60 -0.93
N LYS A 318 29.94 -5.63 -0.92
CA LYS A 318 30.71 -6.86 -1.05
C LYS A 318 30.38 -7.85 0.07
N GLN A 319 30.32 -7.39 1.32
CA GLN A 319 29.93 -8.24 2.45
C GLN A 319 28.52 -8.84 2.25
N TRP A 320 27.55 -8.02 1.87
CA TRP A 320 26.17 -8.48 1.65
C TRP A 320 26.10 -9.56 0.55
N GLU A 321 26.91 -9.44 -0.49
CA GLU A 321 27.00 -10.45 -1.57
C GLU A 321 27.70 -11.74 -1.13
N GLU A 322 28.79 -11.64 -0.37
CA GLU A 322 29.63 -12.76 0.04
C GLU A 322 29.08 -13.53 1.26
N GLU A 323 28.29 -12.86 2.11
CA GLU A 323 27.84 -13.39 3.41
C GLU A 323 26.31 -13.53 3.51
N ASP A 324 25.61 -13.79 2.40
CA ASP A 324 24.15 -14.07 2.36
C ASP A 324 23.28 -12.95 2.97
N GLY A 325 23.53 -11.70 2.55
CA GLY A 325 22.69 -10.55 2.86
C GLY A 325 22.95 -9.88 4.22
N THR A 326 24.04 -10.21 4.89
CA THR A 326 24.43 -9.62 6.17
C THR A 326 25.15 -8.27 6.00
N GLY A 327 25.47 -7.64 7.14
CA GLY A 327 26.24 -6.39 7.17
C GLY A 327 25.38 -5.13 7.12
N PRO A 328 26.01 -3.95 6.90
CA PRO A 328 25.34 -2.65 7.00
C PRO A 328 24.11 -2.47 6.10
N LEU A 329 24.10 -3.07 4.91
CA LEU A 329 22.96 -2.96 3.98
C LEU A 329 21.68 -3.68 4.47
N ALA A 330 21.77 -4.45 5.55
CA ALA A 330 20.63 -5.09 6.20
C ALA A 330 19.95 -4.22 7.27
N HIS A 331 20.60 -3.15 7.75
CA HIS A 331 20.09 -2.35 8.88
C HIS A 331 20.17 -0.83 8.71
N VAL A 332 21.08 -0.30 7.90
CA VAL A 332 21.18 1.15 7.70
C VAL A 332 20.06 1.64 6.78
N GLY A 333 19.22 2.55 7.29
CA GLY A 333 18.04 3.08 6.60
C GLY A 333 16.85 2.13 6.57
N THR A 334 16.97 0.88 7.04
CA THR A 334 15.90 -0.12 6.83
C THR A 334 14.78 -0.02 7.86
N SER A 335 15.07 0.54 9.05
CA SER A 335 14.12 0.63 10.16
C SER A 335 13.35 1.94 10.14
N ILE A 336 12.04 1.88 10.37
CA ILE A 336 11.21 3.05 10.64
C ILE A 336 10.34 2.78 11.86
N ALA A 337 9.97 3.83 12.58
CA ALA A 337 8.91 3.78 13.58
C ALA A 337 7.68 4.46 13.00
N LEU A 338 6.54 3.81 13.14
CA LEU A 338 5.25 4.34 12.71
C LEU A 338 4.46 4.72 13.94
N ALA A 339 3.66 5.77 13.86
CA ALA A 339 2.74 6.16 14.90
C ALA A 339 1.35 6.40 14.30
N TYR A 340 0.32 5.94 14.99
CA TYR A 340 -1.09 6.06 14.59
C TYR A 340 -1.90 6.75 15.67
N PRO A 341 -1.87 8.10 15.78
CA PRO A 341 -2.50 8.78 16.90
C PRO A 341 -4.01 9.02 16.67
N LYS A 342 -4.70 9.17 17.80
CA LYS A 342 -6.02 9.79 17.88
C LYS A 342 -5.88 11.31 17.91
N LEU A 343 -6.97 11.99 17.57
CA LEU A 343 -7.02 13.44 17.43
C LEU A 343 -8.37 13.95 17.91
N ASP A 344 -8.48 14.49 19.13
CA ASP A 344 -9.80 14.87 19.66
C ASP A 344 -10.37 16.09 18.93
N ARG A 345 -9.51 17.06 18.60
CA ARG A 345 -9.90 18.30 17.92
C ARG A 345 -10.48 18.13 16.52
N ILE A 346 -10.23 16.99 15.84
CA ILE A 346 -10.94 16.69 14.58
C ILE A 346 -12.35 16.16 14.86
N ILE A 347 -12.54 15.36 15.91
CA ILE A 347 -13.85 14.81 16.31
C ILE A 347 -14.77 15.91 16.85
N GLU A 348 -14.20 16.98 17.40
CA GLU A 348 -14.92 18.15 17.90
C GLU A 348 -15.20 19.20 16.81
N SER A 349 -14.71 19.00 15.58
CA SER A 349 -14.84 19.98 14.50
C SER A 349 -16.24 20.01 13.87
N ASP A 350 -16.61 21.17 13.30
CA ASP A 350 -17.83 21.33 12.52
C ASP A 350 -17.80 20.42 11.27
N GLU A 351 -16.62 20.23 10.66
CA GLU A 351 -16.46 19.35 9.51
C GLU A 351 -16.76 17.89 9.85
N PHE A 352 -16.36 17.42 11.05
CA PHE A 352 -16.74 16.10 11.54
C PHE A 352 -18.24 16.01 11.80
N ALA A 353 -18.83 17.04 12.43
CA ALA A 353 -20.27 17.07 12.72
C ALA A 353 -21.11 16.97 11.43
N ALA A 354 -20.60 17.49 10.31
CA ALA A 354 -21.21 17.45 8.98
C ALA A 354 -21.08 16.12 8.22
N LEU A 355 -20.23 15.19 8.67
CA LEU A 355 -20.11 13.86 8.06
C LEU A 355 -21.39 13.04 8.24
N ASP A 356 -21.57 12.00 7.42
CA ASP A 356 -22.65 11.05 7.64
C ASP A 356 -22.45 10.27 8.96
N LYS A 357 -23.54 9.68 9.48
CA LYS A 357 -23.52 9.04 10.80
C LYS A 357 -22.70 7.77 10.86
N GLU A 358 -22.53 7.07 9.74
CA GLU A 358 -21.72 5.85 9.68
C GLU A 358 -20.24 6.20 9.78
N THR A 359 -19.80 7.20 9.03
CA THR A 359 -18.42 7.73 9.10
C THR A 359 -18.12 8.32 10.48
N GLN A 360 -19.04 9.11 11.06
CA GLN A 360 -18.88 9.63 12.43
C GLN A 360 -18.70 8.52 13.46
N ALA A 361 -19.42 7.39 13.30
CA ALA A 361 -19.32 6.26 14.21
C ALA A 361 -17.98 5.54 14.07
N LEU A 362 -17.51 5.30 12.83
CA LEU A 362 -16.24 4.63 12.54
C LEU A 362 -15.05 5.39 13.15
N LEU A 363 -14.93 6.70 12.88
CA LEU A 363 -13.85 7.55 13.38
C LEU A 363 -13.76 7.57 14.92
N LYS A 364 -14.88 7.35 15.61
CA LYS A 364 -14.95 7.31 17.08
C LYS A 364 -14.56 5.95 17.69
N LEU A 365 -14.43 4.89 16.88
CA LEU A 365 -14.07 3.58 17.39
C LEU A 365 -12.66 3.56 17.96
N GLU A 366 -12.43 2.77 19.00
CA GLU A 366 -11.22 2.77 19.81
C GLU A 366 -9.94 2.62 18.99
N THR A 367 -9.92 1.71 18.01
CA THR A 367 -8.69 1.37 17.28
C THR A 367 -8.45 2.17 16.02
N VAL A 368 -9.42 2.96 15.57
CA VAL A 368 -9.34 3.73 14.32
C VAL A 368 -8.50 4.98 14.54
N PRO A 369 -7.26 5.08 14.03
CA PRO A 369 -6.46 6.31 14.16
C PRO A 369 -6.99 7.41 13.24
N HIS A 370 -6.57 8.65 13.46
CA HIS A 370 -6.97 9.78 12.60
C HIS A 370 -5.88 10.21 11.63
N TRP A 371 -4.62 9.92 11.96
CA TRP A 371 -3.47 10.23 11.12
C TRP A 371 -2.33 9.26 11.40
N GLU A 372 -1.34 9.27 10.52
CA GLU A 372 -0.10 8.50 10.68
C GLU A 372 1.10 9.43 10.56
N PHE A 373 2.15 9.16 11.33
CA PHE A 373 3.47 9.68 11.02
C PHE A 373 4.58 8.64 11.14
N ALA A 374 5.59 8.75 10.28
CA ALA A 374 6.76 7.87 10.28
C ALA A 374 8.03 8.63 10.69
N LEU A 375 8.77 8.05 11.64
CA LEU A 375 10.09 8.50 12.08
C LEU A 375 11.18 7.57 11.54
N GLY A 376 12.38 8.11 11.38
CA GLY A 376 13.54 7.34 10.92
C GLY A 376 13.64 7.13 9.42
N VAL A 377 12.72 7.69 8.62
CA VAL A 377 12.80 7.63 7.16
C VAL A 377 14.04 8.41 6.68
N PRO A 378 14.95 7.80 5.89
CA PRO A 378 16.11 8.51 5.38
C PRO A 378 15.71 9.58 4.36
N SER A 379 16.43 10.70 4.32
CA SER A 379 16.29 11.67 3.24
C SER A 379 16.65 10.99 1.92
N LEU A 380 15.82 11.20 0.90
CA LEU A 380 16.10 10.69 -0.45
C LEU A 380 17.40 11.28 -1.01
N GLU A 381 17.78 12.50 -0.59
CA GLU A 381 19.05 13.14 -0.97
C GLU A 381 20.26 12.28 -0.58
N TYR A 382 20.19 11.52 0.52
CA TYR A 382 21.27 10.64 0.95
C TYR A 382 21.57 9.55 -0.08
N HIS A 383 20.59 9.15 -0.88
CA HIS A 383 20.78 8.16 -1.91
C HIS A 383 21.21 8.75 -3.26
N PHE A 384 20.69 9.93 -3.62
CA PHE A 384 20.91 10.54 -4.94
C PHE A 384 22.06 11.53 -4.99
N ASP A 385 22.29 12.32 -3.93
CA ASP A 385 23.37 13.30 -3.84
C ASP A 385 23.91 13.43 -2.40
N PRO A 386 24.52 12.38 -1.84
CA PRO A 386 24.99 12.38 -0.45
C PRO A 386 26.09 13.42 -0.18
N ALA A 387 26.83 13.85 -1.19
CA ALA A 387 27.88 14.84 -1.05
C ALA A 387 27.33 16.22 -0.64
N ASN A 388 26.16 16.59 -1.18
CA ASN A 388 25.52 17.88 -0.91
C ASN A 388 24.36 17.79 0.09
N ALA A 389 23.93 16.60 0.46
CA ALA A 389 22.87 16.42 1.45
C ALA A 389 23.24 16.97 2.83
N SER A 390 22.24 17.45 3.57
CA SER A 390 22.36 17.93 4.96
C SER A 390 21.74 16.98 5.97
N THR A 391 22.23 16.95 7.21
CA THR A 391 21.60 16.18 8.29
C THR A 391 20.22 16.75 8.59
N MET A 392 19.18 15.93 8.44
CA MET A 392 17.80 16.36 8.60
C MET A 392 16.93 15.28 9.23
N LEU A 393 15.89 15.74 9.92
CA LEU A 393 14.76 14.94 10.35
C LEU A 393 13.66 15.13 9.31
N SER A 394 13.23 14.04 8.68
CA SER A 394 12.04 14.02 7.82
C SER A 394 10.98 13.18 8.48
N ILE A 395 9.78 13.74 8.61
CA ILE A 395 8.61 13.05 9.13
C ILE A 395 7.61 12.94 7.99
N PHE A 396 7.33 11.70 7.60
CA PHE A 396 6.27 11.41 6.63
C PHE A 396 4.96 11.45 7.40
N THR A 397 4.00 12.25 6.93
CA THR A 397 2.74 12.50 7.63
C THR A 397 1.58 12.22 6.70
N PHE A 398 0.79 11.19 7.02
CA PHE A 398 -0.37 10.79 6.24
C PHE A 398 -1.65 11.27 6.92
N LEU A 399 -2.55 11.79 6.10
CA LEU A 399 -3.95 11.88 6.47
C LEU A 399 -4.55 10.49 6.35
N LEU A 400 -5.46 10.16 7.26
CA LEU A 400 -6.21 8.92 7.22
C LEU A 400 -7.70 9.21 7.25
N ASN A 401 -8.50 8.25 6.80
CA ASN A 401 -9.97 8.34 6.74
C ASN A 401 -10.44 9.51 5.85
N GLU A 402 -9.77 9.77 4.73
CA GLU A 402 -10.13 10.84 3.82
C GLU A 402 -11.47 10.60 3.13
N GLN A 403 -12.23 11.69 3.05
CA GLN A 403 -13.57 11.73 2.48
C GLN A 403 -13.55 12.14 1.01
N SER A 404 -12.46 12.78 0.55
CA SER A 404 -12.23 13.01 -0.88
C SER A 404 -12.19 11.68 -1.62
N LYS A 405 -12.97 11.60 -2.69
CA LYS A 405 -12.98 10.48 -3.63
C LYS A 405 -12.63 10.98 -5.03
N GLY A 406 -11.71 10.27 -5.64
CA GLY A 406 -11.23 10.48 -6.99
C GLY A 406 -11.90 9.54 -8.00
N SER A 407 -11.36 9.55 -9.20
CA SER A 407 -11.77 8.65 -10.27
C SER A 407 -10.62 8.25 -11.20
N VAL A 408 -10.85 7.18 -11.94
CA VAL A 408 -9.99 6.62 -12.97
C VAL A 408 -10.85 6.43 -14.22
N THR A 409 -10.39 6.89 -15.37
CA THR A 409 -11.08 6.69 -16.65
C THR A 409 -10.11 6.49 -17.81
N ILE A 410 -10.63 6.01 -18.94
CA ILE A 410 -9.86 5.82 -20.17
C ILE A 410 -9.72 7.14 -20.92
N ARG A 411 -8.57 7.32 -21.57
CA ARG A 411 -8.26 8.54 -22.35
C ARG A 411 -8.85 8.51 -23.75
N SER A 412 -8.88 7.32 -24.34
CA SER A 412 -9.31 7.05 -25.71
C SER A 412 -9.80 5.59 -25.80
N ALA A 413 -10.17 5.16 -27.02
CA ALA A 413 -10.46 3.75 -27.28
C ALA A 413 -9.19 2.87 -27.39
N ASP A 414 -7.99 3.46 -27.55
CA ASP A 414 -6.73 2.73 -27.63
C ASP A 414 -6.32 2.24 -26.23
N PRO A 415 -6.26 0.93 -25.97
CA PRO A 415 -5.88 0.39 -24.67
C PRO A 415 -4.40 0.65 -24.31
N ASN A 416 -3.57 1.10 -25.26
CA ASN A 416 -2.18 1.46 -25.00
C ASN A 416 -2.02 2.87 -24.42
N ASP A 417 -3.05 3.72 -24.52
CA ASP A 417 -2.98 5.07 -23.97
C ASP A 417 -2.93 5.07 -22.44
N ALA A 418 -2.17 6.00 -21.86
CA ALA A 418 -2.10 6.16 -20.42
C ALA A 418 -3.48 6.46 -19.81
N VAL A 419 -3.74 5.85 -18.66
CA VAL A 419 -4.97 6.04 -17.90
C VAL A 419 -5.11 7.50 -17.44
N VAL A 420 -6.34 7.98 -17.29
CA VAL A 420 -6.65 9.30 -16.72
C VAL A 420 -6.99 9.09 -15.24
N VAL A 421 -6.21 9.68 -14.34
CA VAL A 421 -6.38 9.54 -12.89
C VAL A 421 -6.61 10.90 -12.27
N ASP A 422 -7.65 11.03 -11.46
CA ASP A 422 -7.86 12.20 -10.60
C ASP A 422 -8.02 11.73 -9.16
N CYS A 423 -7.03 11.99 -8.31
CA CYS A 423 -7.14 11.68 -6.88
C CYS A 423 -8.15 12.58 -6.17
N ASN A 424 -8.35 13.80 -6.69
CA ASN A 424 -9.30 14.78 -6.17
C ASN A 424 -9.10 15.08 -4.67
N PHE A 425 -7.85 15.02 -4.20
CA PHE A 425 -7.46 15.34 -2.82
C PHE A 425 -7.94 16.73 -2.42
N PHE A 426 -8.32 16.91 -1.15
CA PHE A 426 -8.91 18.15 -0.63
C PHE A 426 -10.16 18.64 -1.35
N SER A 427 -10.92 17.77 -1.99
CA SER A 427 -12.28 18.12 -2.44
C SER A 427 -13.24 18.23 -1.26
N HIS A 428 -13.09 17.37 -0.25
CA HIS A 428 -13.92 17.38 0.96
C HIS A 428 -13.38 18.31 2.06
N PRO A 429 -14.23 19.08 2.78
CA PRO A 429 -13.80 19.98 3.87
C PRO A 429 -13.12 19.28 5.05
N PHE A 430 -13.60 18.09 5.41
CA PHE A 430 -13.00 17.29 6.48
C PHE A 430 -11.50 17.05 6.28
N ASP A 431 -11.07 16.72 5.06
CA ASP A 431 -9.66 16.41 4.79
C ASP A 431 -8.76 17.64 4.93
N ARG A 432 -9.28 18.82 4.57
CA ARG A 432 -8.59 20.10 4.75
C ARG A 432 -8.44 20.42 6.24
N ARG A 433 -9.51 20.21 7.01
CA ARG A 433 -9.48 20.37 8.47
C ARG A 433 -8.51 19.37 9.12
N MET A 434 -8.51 18.12 8.67
CA MET A 434 -7.56 17.10 9.13
C MET A 434 -6.12 17.54 8.89
N ALA A 435 -5.79 18.01 7.69
CA ALA A 435 -4.44 18.52 7.36
C ALA A 435 -3.99 19.65 8.28
N ILE A 436 -4.88 20.60 8.57
CA ILE A 436 -4.61 21.70 9.51
C ILE A 436 -4.30 21.15 10.90
N GLU A 437 -5.19 20.32 11.42
CA GLU A 437 -5.04 19.82 12.77
C GLU A 437 -3.81 18.93 12.89
N VAL A 438 -3.63 17.94 12.04
CA VAL A 438 -2.45 17.07 12.03
C VAL A 438 -1.14 17.87 12.05
N THR A 439 -1.07 18.94 11.26
CA THR A 439 0.11 19.81 11.23
C THR A 439 0.40 20.47 12.58
N ARG A 440 -0.63 20.90 13.32
CA ARG A 440 -0.46 21.50 14.65
C ARG A 440 0.14 20.53 15.66
N ASP A 441 -0.32 19.28 15.67
CA ASP A 441 0.27 18.27 16.57
C ASP A 441 1.70 17.96 16.17
N LEU A 442 1.97 17.84 14.88
CA LEU A 442 3.32 17.58 14.40
C LEU A 442 4.29 18.70 14.79
N LEU A 443 3.88 19.96 14.65
CA LEU A 443 4.69 21.10 15.09
C LEU A 443 4.85 21.13 16.61
N GLY A 444 3.83 20.76 17.38
CA GLY A 444 3.92 20.58 18.83
C GLY A 444 4.92 19.48 19.23
N LEU A 445 4.87 18.34 18.52
CA LEU A 445 5.77 17.19 18.72
C LEU A 445 7.24 17.59 18.52
N VAL A 446 7.56 18.24 17.40
CA VAL A 446 8.95 18.62 17.07
C VAL A 446 9.50 19.70 17.98
N ARG A 447 8.63 20.51 18.61
CA ARG A 447 9.03 21.50 19.62
C ARG A 447 9.25 20.90 21.01
N SER A 448 8.92 19.63 21.23
CA SER A 448 9.18 18.97 22.51
C SER A 448 10.69 18.89 22.77
N PRO A 449 11.15 18.86 24.05
CA PRO A 449 12.57 18.88 24.37
C PRO A 449 13.39 17.77 23.68
N GLY A 450 12.81 16.58 23.49
CA GLY A 450 13.47 15.43 22.87
C GLY A 450 13.82 15.66 21.40
N PHE A 451 12.96 16.36 20.65
CA PHE A 451 13.21 16.74 19.27
C PHE A 451 13.99 18.05 19.18
N ALA A 452 13.55 19.09 19.90
CA ALA A 452 14.10 20.44 19.80
C ALA A 452 15.59 20.54 20.13
N LYS A 453 16.12 19.67 21.00
CA LYS A 453 17.53 19.67 21.44
C LYS A 453 18.55 19.62 20.28
N ASP A 454 18.16 19.02 19.16
CA ASP A 454 19.02 18.75 18.00
C ASP A 454 18.50 19.44 16.72
N THR A 455 17.35 20.11 16.78
CA THR A 455 16.75 20.83 15.64
C THR A 455 17.40 22.19 15.50
N VAL A 456 18.03 22.46 14.35
CA VAL A 456 18.82 23.69 14.11
C VAL A 456 18.17 24.66 13.13
N GLY A 457 17.10 24.23 12.45
CA GLY A 457 16.33 25.09 11.54
C GLY A 457 15.22 24.34 10.82
N ASP A 458 14.39 25.10 10.11
CA ASP A 458 13.30 24.58 9.30
C ASP A 458 13.77 24.35 7.85
N ILE A 459 13.31 23.26 7.22
CA ILE A 459 13.58 22.98 5.79
C ILE A 459 12.28 23.03 4.99
N ALA A 460 11.31 22.18 5.36
CA ALA A 460 10.03 22.05 4.67
C ALA A 460 8.91 22.02 5.72
N VAL A 461 8.42 23.21 6.07
CA VAL A 461 7.33 23.43 7.02
C VAL A 461 6.42 24.56 6.53
N PRO A 462 5.19 24.68 7.05
CA PRO A 462 4.33 25.83 6.78
C PRO A 462 4.98 27.14 7.23
N ARG A 463 4.69 28.24 6.51
CA ARG A 463 5.23 29.57 6.84
C ARG A 463 4.76 30.07 8.21
N SER A 464 3.56 29.67 8.62
CA SER A 464 2.99 29.92 9.94
C SER A 464 1.97 28.84 10.29
N GLU A 465 1.43 28.87 11.50
CA GLU A 465 0.37 27.97 11.97
C GLU A 465 -1.05 28.44 11.63
N SER A 466 -1.18 29.48 10.80
CA SER A 466 -2.48 29.85 10.26
C SER A 466 -3.02 28.74 9.35
N ASP A 467 -4.34 28.53 9.37
CA ASP A 467 -5.01 27.54 8.51
C ASP A 467 -4.64 27.72 7.03
N GLU A 468 -4.51 28.97 6.58
CA GLU A 468 -4.14 29.31 5.21
C GLU A 468 -2.72 28.85 4.86
N ASP A 469 -1.71 29.23 5.65
CA ASP A 469 -0.33 28.85 5.38
C ASP A 469 -0.12 27.33 5.50
N VAL A 470 -0.83 26.66 6.41
CA VAL A 470 -0.81 25.20 6.54
C VAL A 470 -1.40 24.55 5.29
N LEU A 471 -2.58 24.97 4.85
CA LEU A 471 -3.18 24.42 3.65
C LEU A 471 -2.34 24.70 2.41
N ASP A 472 -1.74 25.88 2.29
CA ASP A 472 -0.84 26.20 1.17
C ASP A 472 0.42 25.34 1.15
N PHE A 473 0.96 25.00 2.32
CA PHE A 473 2.03 24.02 2.45
C PHE A 473 1.58 22.66 1.91
N TRP A 474 0.46 22.10 2.38
CA TRP A 474 -0.04 20.81 1.90
C TRP A 474 -0.36 20.84 0.40
N ARG A 475 -1.01 21.89 -0.10
CA ARG A 475 -1.31 22.06 -1.53
C ARG A 475 -0.08 22.02 -2.40
N SER A 476 1.08 22.44 -1.89
CA SER A 476 2.33 22.54 -2.63
C SER A 476 3.24 21.32 -2.44
N HIS A 477 3.11 20.60 -1.33
CA HIS A 477 4.06 19.55 -0.93
C HIS A 477 3.44 18.15 -0.80
N SER A 478 2.11 18.01 -0.76
CA SER A 478 1.51 16.68 -0.61
C SER A 478 1.57 15.86 -1.90
N PHE A 479 1.54 14.54 -1.78
CA PHE A 479 1.50 13.59 -2.88
C PHE A 479 0.73 12.31 -2.48
N SER A 480 0.59 11.38 -3.42
CA SER A 480 -0.04 10.08 -3.20
C SER A 480 0.79 9.22 -2.25
N GLY A 481 0.15 8.61 -1.25
CA GLY A 481 0.76 7.58 -0.40
C GLY A 481 0.96 6.25 -1.12
N SER A 482 0.53 6.13 -2.38
CA SER A 482 0.53 4.89 -3.17
C SER A 482 -0.29 3.76 -2.52
N HIS A 483 -1.31 4.15 -1.75
CA HIS A 483 -2.30 3.31 -1.08
C HIS A 483 -3.65 3.38 -1.82
N MET A 484 -3.60 3.38 -3.15
CA MET A 484 -4.78 3.52 -4.00
C MET A 484 -5.71 2.29 -3.90
N MET A 485 -7.02 2.54 -3.86
CA MET A 485 -8.05 1.50 -3.74
C MET A 485 -9.40 1.95 -4.32
N GLY A 486 -10.38 1.04 -4.37
CA GLY A 486 -11.82 1.36 -4.55
C GLY A 486 -12.37 1.49 -5.97
N THR A 487 -11.52 1.50 -6.99
CA THR A 487 -11.95 1.74 -8.38
C THR A 487 -12.81 0.64 -8.99
N CYS A 488 -12.88 -0.52 -8.33
CA CYS A 488 -13.76 -1.63 -8.63
C CYS A 488 -14.47 -2.11 -7.36
N THR A 489 -14.93 -1.19 -6.50
CA THR A 489 -15.44 -1.48 -5.14
C THR A 489 -16.41 -2.66 -5.07
N MET A 490 -16.18 -3.51 -4.06
CA MET A 490 -17.04 -4.60 -3.64
C MET A 490 -18.28 -4.08 -2.91
N GLY A 491 -19.43 -4.69 -3.16
CA GLY A 491 -20.65 -4.38 -2.42
C GLY A 491 -21.77 -5.38 -2.64
N ILE A 492 -22.95 -5.04 -2.12
CA ILE A 492 -24.10 -5.95 -2.05
C ILE A 492 -24.99 -5.90 -3.29
N ALA A 493 -24.81 -4.93 -4.18
CA ALA A 493 -25.62 -4.75 -5.37
C ALA A 493 -24.89 -3.98 -6.48
N GLU A 494 -25.19 -4.31 -7.73
CA GLU A 494 -24.65 -3.69 -8.94
C GLU A 494 -24.79 -2.16 -8.97
N LYS A 495 -25.90 -1.63 -8.45
CA LYS A 495 -26.18 -0.19 -8.44
C LYS A 495 -25.16 0.63 -7.63
N SER A 496 -24.39 -0.01 -6.75
CA SER A 496 -23.48 0.64 -5.81
C SER A 496 -22.09 0.01 -5.77
N ALA A 497 -21.77 -0.90 -6.69
CA ALA A 497 -20.54 -1.68 -6.66
C ALA A 497 -20.19 -2.26 -8.04
N VAL A 498 -18.95 -2.68 -8.21
CA VAL A 498 -18.45 -3.35 -9.41
C VAL A 498 -18.42 -4.86 -9.23
N VAL A 499 -18.05 -5.33 -8.04
CA VAL A 499 -18.01 -6.76 -7.71
C VAL A 499 -18.88 -7.13 -6.52
N ASP A 500 -19.36 -8.36 -6.50
CA ASP A 500 -20.04 -8.94 -5.33
C ASP A 500 -19.04 -9.38 -4.25
N LYS A 501 -19.55 -9.86 -3.10
CA LYS A 501 -18.74 -10.40 -1.99
C LYS A 501 -17.89 -11.63 -2.35
N ASP A 502 -18.17 -12.25 -3.50
CA ASP A 502 -17.37 -13.34 -4.03
C ASP A 502 -16.41 -12.82 -5.13
N PHE A 503 -16.16 -11.52 -5.25
CA PHE A 503 -15.28 -10.89 -6.26
C PHE A 503 -15.78 -10.98 -7.70
N ARG A 504 -17.01 -11.43 -7.95
CA ARG A 504 -17.55 -11.56 -9.32
C ARG A 504 -18.01 -10.20 -9.81
N VAL A 505 -17.66 -9.85 -11.05
CA VAL A 505 -18.15 -8.62 -11.68
C VAL A 505 -19.65 -8.73 -11.94
N PHE A 506 -20.42 -7.75 -11.49
CA PHE A 506 -21.87 -7.75 -11.70
C PHE A 506 -22.23 -7.72 -13.19
N GLY A 507 -23.29 -8.46 -13.55
CA GLY A 507 -23.84 -8.49 -14.92
C GLY A 507 -23.09 -9.39 -15.92
N VAL A 508 -21.96 -9.99 -15.53
CA VAL A 508 -21.16 -10.85 -16.40
C VAL A 508 -20.79 -12.18 -15.75
N GLU A 509 -20.54 -13.19 -16.58
CA GLU A 509 -20.12 -14.51 -16.12
C GLU A 509 -18.61 -14.68 -16.23
N LYS A 510 -18.03 -15.44 -15.29
CA LYS A 510 -16.64 -15.92 -15.32
C LYS A 510 -15.56 -14.84 -15.32
N LEU A 511 -15.89 -13.66 -14.79
CA LEU A 511 -14.95 -12.57 -14.57
C LEU A 511 -14.95 -12.18 -13.09
N ARG A 512 -13.75 -12.09 -12.52
CA ARG A 512 -13.51 -11.55 -11.18
C ARG A 512 -12.47 -10.44 -11.20
N VAL A 513 -12.52 -9.57 -10.20
CA VAL A 513 -11.48 -8.59 -9.91
C VAL A 513 -10.92 -8.87 -8.52
N CYS A 514 -9.60 -8.86 -8.37
CA CYS A 514 -8.90 -9.19 -7.13
C CYS A 514 -7.63 -8.35 -7.00
N SER A 515 -7.82 -7.13 -6.53
CA SER A 515 -6.75 -6.24 -6.10
C SER A 515 -7.32 -5.27 -5.06
N THR A 516 -6.55 -4.31 -4.58
CA THR A 516 -7.07 -3.25 -3.71
C THR A 516 -8.18 -2.41 -4.38
N SER A 517 -8.36 -2.50 -5.70
CA SER A 517 -9.50 -1.90 -6.41
C SER A 517 -10.86 -2.30 -5.83
N VAL A 518 -10.97 -3.48 -5.22
CA VAL A 518 -12.25 -3.99 -4.71
C VAL A 518 -12.59 -3.55 -3.30
N LEU A 519 -11.66 -2.91 -2.58
CA LEU A 519 -11.90 -2.51 -1.21
C LEU A 519 -13.00 -1.42 -1.14
N PRO A 520 -13.97 -1.52 -0.22
CA PRO A 520 -14.99 -0.50 -0.02
C PRO A 520 -14.55 0.60 0.96
N LEU A 521 -13.52 0.32 1.76
CA LEU A 521 -12.92 1.19 2.75
C LEU A 521 -11.40 1.08 2.60
N LEU A 522 -10.70 2.21 2.65
CA LEU A 522 -9.24 2.25 2.78
C LEU A 522 -8.88 1.99 4.25
N PRO A 523 -8.28 0.83 4.59
CA PRO A 523 -7.89 0.56 5.97
C PRO A 523 -6.75 1.48 6.40
N ASN A 524 -6.71 1.82 7.68
CA ASN A 524 -5.70 2.65 8.33
C ASN A 524 -4.36 1.89 8.50
N CYS A 525 -3.74 1.51 7.39
CA CYS A 525 -2.42 0.88 7.32
C CYS A 525 -1.79 1.04 5.93
N HIS A 526 -0.55 0.56 5.77
CA HIS A 526 0.08 0.43 4.46
C HIS A 526 -0.54 -0.76 3.70
N LEU A 527 -0.96 -0.54 2.45
CA LEU A 527 -1.83 -1.49 1.72
C LEU A 527 -1.16 -2.79 1.26
N GLN A 528 0.13 -3.01 1.50
CA GLN A 528 0.77 -4.27 1.16
C GLN A 528 0.06 -5.45 1.84
N SER A 529 -0.14 -5.37 3.16
CA SER A 529 -0.79 -6.44 3.95
C SER A 529 -2.21 -6.70 3.47
N THR A 530 -2.98 -5.66 3.19
CA THR A 530 -4.35 -5.77 2.68
C THR A 530 -4.39 -6.35 1.27
N SER A 531 -3.38 -6.08 0.43
CA SER A 531 -3.28 -6.68 -0.91
C SER A 531 -3.15 -8.20 -0.86
N TYR A 532 -2.31 -8.74 0.06
CA TYR A 532 -2.23 -10.18 0.30
C TYR A 532 -3.54 -10.75 0.85
N LEU A 533 -4.19 -10.04 1.78
CA LEU A 533 -5.47 -10.48 2.34
C LEU A 533 -6.56 -10.59 1.26
N VAL A 534 -6.63 -9.64 0.32
CA VAL A 534 -7.58 -9.69 -0.80
C VAL A 534 -7.36 -10.96 -1.64
N GLY A 535 -6.10 -11.30 -1.94
CA GLY A 535 -5.75 -12.50 -2.71
C GLY A 535 -6.17 -13.80 -2.01
N LEU A 536 -5.94 -13.91 -0.71
CA LEU A 536 -6.41 -15.04 0.09
C LEU A 536 -7.92 -15.21 0.07
N MET A 537 -8.61 -14.09 0.28
CA MET A 537 -10.05 -14.06 0.37
C MET A 537 -10.64 -14.58 -0.93
N LEU A 538 -10.09 -14.17 -2.09
CA LEU A 538 -10.45 -14.74 -3.38
C LEU A 538 -10.16 -16.25 -3.44
N SER A 539 -8.98 -16.70 -2.98
CA SER A 539 -8.61 -18.11 -3.03
C SER A 539 -9.57 -19.01 -2.28
N ASP A 540 -10.08 -18.59 -1.12
CA ASP A 540 -11.13 -19.29 -0.39
C ASP A 540 -12.41 -19.42 -1.24
N LYS A 541 -12.82 -18.33 -1.90
CA LYS A 541 -13.99 -18.35 -2.78
C LYS A 541 -13.78 -19.28 -3.97
N LEU A 542 -12.60 -19.30 -4.57
CA LEU A 542 -12.30 -20.15 -5.72
C LEU A 542 -12.22 -21.63 -5.35
N ILE A 543 -11.60 -21.97 -4.22
CA ILE A 543 -11.58 -23.35 -3.72
C ILE A 543 -13.00 -23.87 -3.51
N SER A 544 -13.85 -23.07 -2.86
CA SER A 544 -15.23 -23.43 -2.61
C SER A 544 -16.04 -23.54 -3.91
N HIS A 545 -15.97 -22.52 -4.78
CA HIS A 545 -16.76 -22.42 -6.00
C HIS A 545 -16.44 -23.51 -7.02
N HIS A 546 -15.16 -23.89 -7.13
CA HIS A 546 -14.70 -24.89 -8.08
C HIS A 546 -14.45 -26.27 -7.46
N SER A 547 -14.81 -26.45 -6.19
CA SER A 547 -14.56 -27.69 -5.43
C SER A 547 -13.10 -28.13 -5.50
N LEU A 548 -12.14 -27.19 -5.51
CA LEU A 548 -10.72 -27.50 -5.73
C LEU A 548 -10.10 -28.33 -4.59
N GLY A 549 -10.75 -28.33 -3.42
CA GLY A 549 -10.35 -29.14 -2.26
C GLY A 549 -10.75 -30.62 -2.35
N GLN A 550 -11.50 -31.02 -3.37
CA GLN A 550 -11.91 -32.41 -3.60
C GLN A 550 -11.07 -32.99 -4.74
N ALA A 551 -10.38 -34.10 -4.46
CA ALA A 551 -9.51 -34.80 -5.42
C ALA A 551 -10.30 -35.69 -6.39
#